data_AF-A0AAJ4XW72-F1
#
_entry.id   AF-A0AAJ4XW72-F1
#
_cell.length_a   1.000
_cell.length_b   1.000
_cell.length_c   1.000
_cell.angle_alpha   90.00
_cell.angle_beta   90.00
_cell.angle_gamma   90.00
#
_symmetry.space_group_name_H-M   'P 1'
#
loop_
_entity.id
_entity.type
_entity.pdbx_description
1 polymer ?
#
loop_
_entity_poly.entity_id
_entity_poly.type
_entity_poly.pdbx_seq_one_letter_code
_entity_poly.pdbx_strand_id
1 'polypeptide(L)'
;MIGVDVGSGDRLALGVLTQYRMATTEQMHRVIAPSVRIEQTRRRLARLRAEGLVDRITLPQAGRTRVWFPTPYGVQLASEWPEMRGHRPPRTASDPTAVRLKAGHTLTVTETALAFLEDARGRGELCQPLDWMTEVYHPIGSGEAVIPDALMYYRRGPADGDSGAMLRAFVEVDRATMGPERLAAKLTAYERLHRYMPTIPGRRRPTIGQEPALEDWRRRYTLFPRLLFVLDGTGPAGVETRITALHAAAGKLAPSRFLNDVPVLAAPLADLLRHGPSAPIWRPAHDPGQRVDWKGPFGP
;
A
#
# COMPACT_ATOMS: atom_id res chain seq x y z
N MET A 1 28.16 -8.71 -19.24
CA MET A 1 27.07 -7.87 -19.82
C MET A 1 26.00 -8.83 -20.33
N ILE A 2 25.19 -9.35 -19.43
CA ILE A 2 24.22 -10.42 -19.72
C ILE A 2 22.91 -9.73 -20.06
N GLY A 3 22.35 -10.07 -21.23
CA GLY A 3 21.09 -9.51 -21.71
C GLY A 3 20.02 -9.63 -20.62
N VAL A 4 19.58 -8.48 -20.11
CA VAL A 4 18.35 -8.40 -19.31
C VAL A 4 17.26 -8.88 -20.25
N ASP A 5 16.79 -10.10 -19.98
CA ASP A 5 15.76 -10.78 -20.75
C ASP A 5 14.63 -9.79 -21.05
N VAL A 6 14.43 -9.50 -22.34
CA VAL A 6 13.45 -8.50 -22.78
C VAL A 6 12.05 -8.90 -22.30
N GLY A 7 11.80 -10.20 -22.09
CA GLY A 7 10.59 -10.73 -21.47
C GLY A 7 10.46 -10.42 -19.98
N SER A 8 11.56 -10.35 -19.23
CA SER A 8 11.56 -10.06 -17.79
C SER A 8 11.09 -8.62 -17.49
N GLY A 9 11.55 -7.64 -18.29
CA GLY A 9 11.15 -6.25 -18.10
C GLY A 9 9.68 -5.97 -18.43
N ASP A 10 9.13 -6.66 -19.42
CA ASP A 10 7.74 -6.53 -19.84
C ASP A 10 6.79 -7.22 -18.87
N ARG A 11 7.19 -8.42 -18.40
CA ARG A 11 6.51 -9.14 -17.31
C ARG A 11 6.42 -8.26 -16.07
N LEU A 12 7.54 -7.68 -15.62
CA LEU A 12 7.53 -6.80 -14.45
C LEU A 12 6.63 -5.57 -14.66
N ALA A 13 6.66 -4.93 -15.83
CA ALA A 13 5.83 -3.76 -16.10
C ALA A 13 4.32 -4.08 -16.05
N LEU A 14 3.89 -5.19 -16.64
CA LEU A 14 2.50 -5.62 -16.59
C LEU A 14 2.11 -6.08 -15.17
N GLY A 15 2.99 -6.76 -14.44
CA GLY A 15 2.77 -7.15 -13.04
C GLY A 15 2.56 -5.94 -12.15
N VAL A 16 3.43 -4.93 -12.26
CA VAL A 16 3.30 -3.66 -11.54
C VAL A 16 2.01 -2.93 -11.91
N LEU A 17 1.64 -2.81 -13.19
CA LEU A 17 0.37 -2.16 -13.56
C LEU A 17 -0.85 -2.93 -13.06
N THR A 18 -0.78 -4.26 -13.03
CA THR A 18 -1.82 -5.12 -12.47
C THR A 18 -1.97 -4.89 -10.96
N GLN A 19 -0.86 -4.82 -10.25
CA GLN A 19 -0.83 -4.65 -8.79
C GLN A 19 -1.12 -3.22 -8.33
N TYR A 20 -0.65 -2.20 -9.07
CA TYR A 20 -0.80 -0.78 -8.74
C TYR A 20 -2.07 -0.18 -9.35
N ARG A 21 -2.71 -0.93 -10.26
CA ARG A 21 -3.92 -0.59 -11.03
C ARG A 21 -3.74 0.52 -12.05
N MET A 22 -2.94 1.55 -11.75
CA MET A 22 -2.54 2.56 -12.73
C MET A 22 -1.29 3.33 -12.31
N ALA A 23 -0.58 3.85 -13.30
CA ALA A 23 0.59 4.69 -13.10
C ALA A 23 0.79 5.62 -14.30
N THR A 24 1.45 6.76 -14.07
CA THR A 24 1.97 7.56 -15.18
C THR A 24 3.19 6.89 -15.82
N THR A 25 3.61 7.38 -16.98
CA THR A 25 4.86 6.90 -17.62
C THR A 25 6.08 7.14 -16.72
N GLU A 26 6.12 8.30 -16.05
CA GLU A 26 7.20 8.68 -15.14
C GLU A 26 7.22 7.76 -13.93
N GLN A 27 6.05 7.53 -13.33
CA GLN A 27 5.93 6.63 -12.18
C GLN A 27 6.35 5.20 -12.56
N MET A 28 5.87 4.66 -13.68
CA MET A 28 6.30 3.35 -14.16
C MET A 28 7.81 3.28 -14.32
N HIS A 29 8.43 4.31 -14.88
CA HIS A 29 9.86 4.36 -15.10
C HIS A 29 10.65 4.32 -13.78
N ARG A 30 10.26 5.15 -12.80
CA ARG A 30 10.86 5.20 -11.46
C ARG A 30 10.68 3.90 -10.68
N VAL A 31 9.54 3.22 -10.86
CA VAL A 31 9.26 1.92 -10.22
C VAL A 31 10.15 0.81 -10.81
N ILE A 32 10.12 0.60 -12.13
CA ILE A 32 10.66 -0.64 -12.73
C ILE A 32 12.10 -0.50 -13.24
N ALA A 33 12.53 0.70 -13.61
CA ALA A 33 13.81 0.88 -14.30
C ALA A 33 14.36 2.30 -14.15
N PRO A 34 14.65 2.79 -12.93
CA PRO A 34 15.09 4.17 -12.72
C PRO A 34 16.49 4.47 -13.28
N SER A 35 17.31 3.45 -13.58
CA SER A 35 18.67 3.61 -14.09
C SER A 35 18.79 3.63 -15.62
N VAL A 36 17.70 3.37 -16.35
CA VAL A 36 17.70 3.41 -17.83
C VAL A 36 17.09 4.71 -18.33
N ARG A 37 17.13 4.96 -19.63
CA ARG A 37 16.42 6.12 -20.21
C ARG A 37 14.92 5.88 -20.24
N ILE A 38 14.12 6.90 -19.88
CA ILE A 38 12.65 6.84 -19.87
C ILE A 38 12.04 6.38 -21.20
N GLU A 39 12.71 6.61 -22.33
CA GLU A 39 12.31 6.14 -23.66
C GLU A 39 12.17 4.62 -23.72
N GLN A 40 12.96 3.87 -22.94
CA GLN A 40 12.82 2.41 -22.87
C GLN A 40 11.49 2.02 -22.23
N THR A 41 11.11 2.67 -21.12
CA THR A 41 9.80 2.48 -20.48
C THR A 41 8.66 2.87 -21.42
N ARG A 42 8.79 3.99 -22.14
CA ARG A 42 7.79 4.42 -23.14
C ARG A 42 7.60 3.37 -24.23
N ARG A 43 8.69 2.83 -24.80
CA ARG A 43 8.64 1.78 -25.82
C ARG A 43 8.00 0.50 -25.28
N ARG A 44 8.35 0.10 -24.06
CA ARG A 44 7.75 -1.04 -23.38
C ARG A 44 6.24 -0.90 -23.22
N LEU A 45 5.78 0.23 -22.68
CA LEU A 45 4.34 0.48 -22.49
C LEU A 45 3.59 0.56 -23.82
N ALA A 46 4.22 1.12 -24.86
CA ALA A 46 3.64 1.13 -26.21
C ALA A 46 3.49 -0.27 -26.80
N ARG A 47 4.49 -1.15 -26.60
CA ARG A 47 4.44 -2.56 -27.02
C ARG A 47 3.34 -3.34 -26.27
N LEU A 48 3.32 -3.27 -24.94
CA LEU A 48 2.26 -3.92 -24.14
C LEU A 48 0.85 -3.46 -24.56
N ARG A 49 0.70 -2.21 -24.99
CA ARG A 49 -0.57 -1.69 -25.52
C ARG A 49 -0.89 -2.22 -26.92
N ALA A 50 0.10 -2.35 -27.79
CA ALA A 50 -0.08 -2.95 -29.11
C ALA A 50 -0.52 -4.43 -29.00
N GLU A 51 -0.05 -5.12 -27.95
CA GLU A 51 -0.44 -6.50 -27.61
C GLU A 51 -1.78 -6.58 -26.84
N GLY A 52 -2.43 -5.45 -26.56
CA GLY A 52 -3.73 -5.40 -25.87
C GLY A 52 -3.68 -5.71 -24.38
N LEU A 53 -2.48 -5.74 -23.76
CA LEU A 53 -2.28 -6.05 -22.34
C LEU A 53 -2.52 -4.84 -21.42
N VAL A 54 -2.25 -3.64 -21.92
CA VAL A 54 -2.48 -2.39 -21.18
C VAL A 54 -3.16 -1.38 -22.10
N ASP A 55 -3.85 -0.40 -21.53
CA ASP A 55 -4.33 0.76 -22.25
C ASP A 55 -3.99 2.05 -21.51
N ARG A 56 -4.36 3.20 -22.08
CA ARG A 56 -4.07 4.51 -21.52
C ARG A 56 -5.22 5.48 -21.66
N ILE A 57 -5.40 6.31 -20.63
CA ILE A 57 -6.14 7.55 -20.74
C ILE A 57 -5.19 8.75 -20.78
N THR A 58 -5.70 9.88 -21.27
CA THR A 58 -5.02 11.17 -21.16
C THR A 58 -5.84 12.05 -20.21
N LEU A 59 -5.20 12.54 -19.16
CA LEU A 59 -5.81 13.48 -18.23
C LEU A 59 -5.77 14.90 -18.81
N PRO A 60 -6.81 15.73 -18.61
CA PRO A 60 -6.92 17.07 -19.18
C PRO A 60 -6.02 18.12 -18.49
N GLN A 61 -5.31 17.74 -17.42
CA GLN A 61 -4.42 18.62 -16.67
C GLN A 61 -3.27 19.15 -17.54
N ALA A 62 -2.69 20.30 -17.14
CA ALA A 62 -1.56 20.91 -17.81
C ALA A 62 -0.44 19.86 -18.02
N GLY A 63 -0.15 19.53 -19.28
CA GLY A 63 0.84 18.50 -19.65
C GLY A 63 0.29 17.23 -20.29
N ARG A 64 -1.04 17.05 -20.40
CA ARG A 64 -1.67 15.89 -21.08
C ARG A 64 -1.10 14.56 -20.57
N THR A 65 -1.05 14.41 -19.25
CA THR A 65 -0.45 13.26 -18.58
C THR A 65 -1.11 11.96 -19.03
N ARG A 66 -0.28 11.01 -19.49
CA ARG A 66 -0.73 9.67 -19.87
C ARG A 66 -0.72 8.77 -18.64
N VAL A 67 -1.88 8.19 -18.34
CA VAL A 67 -2.07 7.21 -17.27
C VAL A 67 -2.31 5.87 -17.92
N TRP A 68 -1.48 4.90 -17.56
CA TRP A 68 -1.53 3.53 -18.04
C TRP A 68 -2.25 2.65 -17.03
N PHE A 69 -3.02 1.68 -17.51
CA PHE A 69 -3.76 0.73 -16.69
C PHE A 69 -3.86 -0.61 -17.44
N PRO A 70 -3.97 -1.75 -16.73
CA PRO A 70 -4.05 -3.06 -17.37
C PRO A 70 -5.45 -3.26 -17.98
N THR A 71 -5.51 -3.93 -19.13
CA THR A 71 -6.79 -4.40 -19.70
C THR A 71 -7.27 -5.65 -18.96
N PRO A 72 -8.53 -6.10 -19.12
CA PRO A 72 -8.97 -7.37 -18.54
C PRO A 72 -8.08 -8.55 -18.97
N TYR A 73 -7.64 -8.53 -20.22
CA TYR A 73 -6.73 -9.53 -20.78
C TYR A 73 -5.35 -9.48 -20.12
N GLY A 74 -4.77 -8.30 -19.94
CA GLY A 74 -3.50 -8.13 -19.23
C GLY A 74 -3.56 -8.61 -17.77
N VAL A 75 -4.66 -8.30 -17.06
CA VAL A 75 -4.87 -8.77 -15.68
C VAL A 75 -4.98 -10.29 -15.65
N GLN A 76 -5.74 -10.90 -16.57
CA GLN A 76 -5.88 -12.35 -16.65
C GLN A 76 -4.52 -13.03 -16.83
N LEU A 77 -3.73 -12.57 -17.82
CA LEU A 77 -2.41 -13.12 -18.09
C LEU A 77 -1.45 -12.97 -16.91
N ALA A 78 -1.40 -11.77 -16.31
CA ALA A 78 -0.53 -11.51 -15.16
C ALA A 78 -0.92 -12.36 -13.94
N SER A 79 -2.20 -12.64 -13.74
CA SER A 79 -2.70 -13.42 -12.59
C SER A 79 -2.25 -14.89 -12.61
N GLU A 80 -1.80 -15.42 -13.75
CA GLU A 80 -1.28 -16.79 -13.86
C GLU A 80 0.15 -16.92 -13.35
N TRP A 81 0.84 -15.80 -13.18
CA TRP A 81 2.26 -15.78 -12.85
C TRP A 81 2.53 -16.10 -11.37
N PRO A 82 3.61 -16.84 -11.07
CA PRO A 82 3.92 -17.24 -9.69
C PRO A 82 4.04 -16.07 -8.71
N GLU A 83 4.64 -14.95 -9.14
CA GLU A 83 4.83 -13.75 -8.31
C GLU A 83 3.52 -13.02 -8.00
N MET A 84 2.48 -13.23 -8.81
CA MET A 84 1.15 -12.63 -8.64
C MET A 84 0.17 -13.56 -7.88
N ARG A 85 0.57 -14.80 -7.56
CA ARG A 85 -0.30 -15.77 -6.87
C ARG A 85 -0.67 -15.28 -5.47
N GLY A 86 -1.90 -15.56 -5.06
CA GLY A 86 -2.41 -15.16 -3.74
C GLY A 86 -2.95 -13.73 -3.68
N HIS A 87 -2.72 -12.93 -4.73
CA HIS A 87 -3.31 -11.61 -4.89
C HIS A 87 -4.26 -11.62 -6.09
N ARG A 88 -5.58 -11.64 -5.84
CA ARG A 88 -6.57 -11.43 -6.90
C ARG A 88 -6.96 -9.96 -6.87
N PRO A 89 -6.55 -9.14 -7.86
CA PRO A 89 -6.94 -7.74 -7.89
C PRO A 89 -8.47 -7.63 -7.82
N PRO A 90 -9.04 -6.77 -6.94
CA PRO A 90 -10.47 -6.52 -6.94
C PRO A 90 -10.90 -6.07 -8.34
N ARG A 91 -12.09 -6.50 -8.80
CA ARG A 91 -12.67 -6.22 -10.14
C ARG A 91 -12.06 -4.94 -10.73
N THR A 92 -11.09 -5.12 -11.61
CA THR A 92 -10.28 -4.02 -12.11
C THR A 92 -11.18 -3.06 -12.86
N ALA A 93 -11.00 -1.77 -12.59
CA ALA A 93 -11.60 -0.72 -13.42
C ALA A 93 -10.90 -0.77 -14.78
N SER A 94 -11.40 -1.62 -15.68
CA SER A 94 -10.89 -1.78 -17.04
C SER A 94 -11.48 -0.77 -18.02
N ASP A 95 -12.50 -0.02 -17.59
CA ASP A 95 -13.13 1.01 -18.41
C ASP A 95 -12.43 2.38 -18.23
N PRO A 96 -12.11 3.10 -19.32
CA PRO A 96 -11.48 4.42 -19.29
C PRO A 96 -12.15 5.46 -18.38
N THR A 97 -13.49 5.42 -18.23
CA THR A 97 -14.24 6.34 -17.38
C THR A 97 -13.96 6.05 -15.91
N ALA A 98 -14.03 4.79 -15.52
CA ALA A 98 -13.72 4.35 -14.16
C ALA A 98 -12.26 4.64 -13.78
N VAL A 99 -11.32 4.43 -14.72
CA VAL A 99 -9.91 4.82 -14.53
C VAL A 99 -9.79 6.33 -14.30
N ARG A 100 -10.46 7.16 -15.11
CA ARG A 100 -10.40 8.62 -14.96
C ARG A 100 -10.91 9.10 -13.62
N LEU A 101 -12.02 8.55 -13.13
CA LEU A 101 -12.61 8.92 -11.84
C LEU A 101 -11.71 8.53 -10.65
N LYS A 102 -10.96 7.44 -10.77
CA LYS A 102 -10.05 6.95 -9.72
C LYS A 102 -8.63 7.48 -9.83
N ALA A 103 -8.24 8.04 -10.98
CA ALA A 103 -6.88 8.46 -11.28
C ALA A 103 -6.25 9.33 -10.19
N GLY A 104 -7.01 10.26 -9.64
CA GLY A 104 -6.52 11.10 -8.57
C GLY A 104 -5.97 10.29 -7.38
N HIS A 105 -6.80 9.41 -6.81
CA HIS A 105 -6.42 8.64 -5.62
C HIS A 105 -5.36 7.60 -5.94
N THR A 106 -5.57 6.81 -6.99
CA THR A 106 -4.65 5.71 -7.30
C THR A 106 -3.25 6.19 -7.70
N LEU A 107 -3.13 7.32 -8.40
CA LEU A 107 -1.81 7.89 -8.71
C LEU A 107 -1.08 8.39 -7.46
N THR A 108 -1.81 8.90 -6.44
CA THR A 108 -1.21 9.29 -5.15
C THR A 108 -0.78 8.06 -4.34
N VAL A 109 -1.52 6.95 -4.40
CA VAL A 109 -1.09 5.66 -3.82
C VAL A 109 0.20 5.17 -4.50
N THR A 110 0.27 5.25 -5.83
CA THR A 110 1.51 4.92 -6.59
C THR A 110 2.67 5.86 -6.24
N GLU A 111 2.42 7.16 -6.04
CA GLU A 111 3.46 8.11 -5.63
C GLU A 111 3.97 7.82 -4.21
N THR A 112 3.08 7.40 -3.32
CA THR A 112 3.44 6.95 -1.98
C THR A 112 4.34 5.71 -2.05
N ALA A 113 3.99 4.73 -2.88
CA ALA A 113 4.82 3.54 -3.10
C ALA A 113 6.23 3.92 -3.58
N LEU A 114 6.33 4.86 -4.53
CA LEU A 114 7.60 5.34 -5.04
C LEU A 114 8.49 5.94 -3.95
N ALA A 115 7.92 6.73 -3.03
CA ALA A 115 8.67 7.29 -1.92
C ALA A 115 9.35 6.19 -1.07
N PHE A 116 8.67 5.08 -0.82
CA PHE A 116 9.25 3.93 -0.10
C PHE A 116 10.28 3.16 -0.94
N LEU A 117 9.99 2.89 -2.22
CA LEU A 117 10.90 2.18 -3.11
C LEU A 117 12.23 2.93 -3.30
N GLU A 118 12.17 4.26 -3.42
CA GLU A 118 13.34 5.10 -3.61
C GLU A 118 14.17 5.27 -2.36
N ASP A 119 13.52 5.48 -1.20
CA ASP A 119 14.21 5.55 0.08
C ASP A 119 14.87 4.21 0.46
N ALA A 120 14.19 3.08 0.22
CA ALA A 120 14.79 1.75 0.38
C ALA A 120 16.05 1.60 -0.47
N ARG A 121 15.96 1.93 -1.77
CA ARG A 121 17.07 1.86 -2.72
C ARG A 121 18.23 2.76 -2.29
N GLY A 122 17.95 3.99 -1.88
CA GLY A 122 18.96 4.94 -1.42
C GLY A 122 19.68 4.48 -0.15
N ARG A 123 19.06 3.61 0.64
CA ARG A 123 19.60 3.04 1.89
C ARG A 123 20.19 1.65 1.73
N GLY A 124 20.14 1.05 0.53
CA GLY A 124 20.52 -0.34 0.32
C GLY A 124 19.63 -1.35 1.04
N GLU A 125 18.42 -0.93 1.42
CA GLU A 125 17.37 -1.78 2.00
C GLU A 125 16.46 -2.32 0.89
N LEU A 126 15.56 -3.24 1.22
CA LEU A 126 14.75 -3.94 0.22
C LEU A 126 13.27 -3.62 0.34
N CYS A 127 12.76 -3.02 -0.72
CA CYS A 127 11.36 -2.89 -1.04
C CYS A 127 11.29 -3.01 -2.57
N GLN A 128 10.87 -4.16 -3.08
CA GLN A 128 10.74 -4.40 -4.51
C GLN A 128 9.41 -3.86 -5.02
N PRO A 129 9.27 -3.55 -6.32
CA PRO A 129 8.00 -3.10 -6.89
C PRO A 129 6.81 -3.99 -6.54
N LEU A 130 6.99 -5.32 -6.52
CA LEU A 130 5.90 -6.25 -6.21
C LEU A 130 5.70 -6.49 -4.70
N ASP A 131 6.51 -5.88 -3.82
CA ASP A 131 6.30 -5.91 -2.37
C ASP A 131 5.19 -4.93 -1.91
N TRP A 132 4.67 -4.10 -2.82
CA TRP A 132 3.59 -3.13 -2.57
C TRP A 132 2.27 -3.59 -3.21
N MET A 133 1.35 -4.17 -2.45
CA MET A 133 0.09 -4.72 -2.97
C MET A 133 -1.08 -3.78 -2.68
N THR A 134 -1.83 -3.36 -3.70
CA THR A 134 -2.98 -2.45 -3.49
C THR A 134 -4.28 -3.19 -3.16
N GLU A 135 -5.14 -2.59 -2.35
CA GLU A 135 -6.52 -3.06 -2.09
C GLU A 135 -6.63 -4.53 -1.63
N VAL A 136 -5.79 -4.95 -0.69
CA VAL A 136 -5.81 -6.33 -0.17
C VAL A 136 -7.00 -6.56 0.75
N TYR A 137 -7.84 -7.56 0.45
CA TYR A 137 -9.08 -7.82 1.18
C TYR A 137 -8.85 -8.59 2.51
N HIS A 138 -9.34 -8.02 3.62
CA HIS A 138 -9.29 -8.63 4.96
C HIS A 138 -10.70 -8.76 5.55
N PRO A 139 -11.35 -9.93 5.49
CA PRO A 139 -12.70 -10.11 6.03
C PRO A 139 -12.73 -9.98 7.55
N ILE A 140 -13.77 -9.33 8.08
CA ILE A 140 -13.99 -9.18 9.53
C ILE A 140 -15.39 -9.68 9.97
N GLY A 141 -15.97 -10.60 9.20
CA GLY A 141 -17.27 -11.21 9.46
C GLY A 141 -18.46 -10.38 8.95
N SER A 142 -19.65 -10.98 8.91
CA SER A 142 -20.92 -10.31 8.52
C SER A 142 -20.91 -9.60 7.16
N GLY A 143 -20.05 -10.05 6.23
CA GLY A 143 -19.88 -9.41 4.92
C GLY A 143 -19.02 -8.14 4.92
N GLU A 144 -18.49 -7.74 6.08
CA GLU A 144 -17.58 -6.60 6.22
C GLU A 144 -16.13 -7.00 6.01
N ALA A 145 -15.32 -6.04 5.55
CA ALA A 145 -13.89 -6.21 5.39
C ALA A 145 -13.13 -4.89 5.53
N VAL A 146 -11.88 -5.01 5.94
CA VAL A 146 -10.89 -3.94 5.85
C VAL A 146 -10.11 -4.12 4.54
N ILE A 147 -9.98 -3.02 3.80
CA ILE A 147 -9.24 -2.98 2.54
C ILE A 147 -8.30 -1.77 2.62
N PRO A 148 -7.04 -1.95 3.05
CA PRO A 148 -6.03 -0.90 2.94
C PRO A 148 -5.87 -0.43 1.50
N ASP A 149 -5.52 0.84 1.32
CA ASP A 149 -5.08 1.33 0.00
C ASP A 149 -3.86 0.55 -0.48
N ALA A 150 -2.94 0.20 0.43
CA ALA A 150 -1.88 -0.76 0.15
C ALA A 150 -1.41 -1.56 1.37
N LEU A 151 -0.86 -2.75 1.11
CA LEU A 151 -0.03 -3.53 2.02
C LEU A 151 1.39 -3.56 1.46
N MET A 152 2.34 -3.09 2.26
CA MET A 152 3.76 -3.08 1.93
C MET A 152 4.52 -4.12 2.73
N TYR A 153 5.37 -4.90 2.06
CA TYR A 153 6.46 -5.66 2.67
C TYR A 153 7.78 -4.90 2.52
N TYR A 154 8.62 -4.94 3.55
CA TYR A 154 9.86 -4.20 3.58
C TYR A 154 10.91 -4.96 4.38
N ARG A 155 12.11 -5.14 3.84
CA ARG A 155 13.22 -5.76 4.56
C ARG A 155 14.27 -4.70 4.90
N ARG A 156 14.44 -4.48 6.21
CA ARG A 156 15.51 -3.64 6.76
C ARG A 156 16.84 -4.40 6.68
N GLY A 157 17.93 -3.69 6.39
CA GLY A 157 19.27 -4.26 6.27
C GLY A 157 19.65 -4.57 4.82
N PRO A 158 20.92 -4.91 4.58
CA PRO A 158 21.47 -5.06 3.23
C PRO A 158 20.78 -6.19 2.47
N ALA A 159 20.63 -5.99 1.16
CA ALA A 159 19.93 -6.91 0.29
C ALA A 159 20.45 -8.36 0.35
N ASP A 160 21.76 -8.52 0.54
CA ASP A 160 22.47 -9.80 0.54
C ASP A 160 22.66 -10.41 1.95
N GLY A 161 22.11 -9.79 2.98
CA GLY A 161 22.22 -10.24 4.37
C GLY A 161 21.05 -11.12 4.82
N ASP A 162 21.36 -12.24 5.47
CA ASP A 162 20.38 -13.21 5.97
C ASP A 162 19.67 -12.76 7.28
N SER A 163 20.04 -11.60 7.83
CA SER A 163 19.61 -11.10 9.14
C SER A 163 18.66 -9.90 9.07
N GLY A 164 18.09 -9.60 7.91
CA GLY A 164 17.24 -8.41 7.73
C GLY A 164 15.87 -8.54 8.40
N ALA A 165 15.48 -7.56 9.23
CA ALA A 165 14.17 -7.55 9.87
C ALA A 165 13.06 -7.28 8.84
N MET A 166 12.07 -8.17 8.77
CA MET A 166 10.91 -8.02 7.88
C MET A 166 9.84 -7.16 8.54
N LEU A 167 9.57 -6.00 7.94
CA LEU A 167 8.52 -5.08 8.32
C LEU A 167 7.34 -5.20 7.36
N ARG A 168 6.14 -4.91 7.87
CA ARG A 168 4.89 -4.87 7.11
C ARG A 168 4.11 -3.64 7.50
N ALA A 169 3.46 -3.00 6.54
CA ALA A 169 2.59 -1.87 6.80
C ALA A 169 1.31 -1.92 5.95
N PHE A 170 0.16 -1.74 6.59
CA PHE A 170 -1.03 -1.23 5.95
C PHE A 170 -0.87 0.28 5.76
N VAL A 171 -1.04 0.73 4.53
CA VAL A 171 -0.94 2.13 4.14
C VAL A 171 -2.32 2.61 3.72
N GLU A 172 -2.73 3.72 4.30
CA GLU A 172 -3.96 4.44 4.01
C GLU A 172 -3.59 5.83 3.50
N VAL A 173 -3.95 6.13 2.26
CA VAL A 173 -3.70 7.45 1.65
C VAL A 173 -4.98 8.26 1.82
N ASP A 174 -4.91 9.38 2.54
CA ASP A 174 -6.03 10.31 2.64
C ASP A 174 -5.79 11.54 1.80
N ARG A 175 -6.51 11.62 0.70
CA ARG A 175 -6.48 12.72 -0.28
C ARG A 175 -7.37 13.91 0.09
N ALA A 176 -7.82 13.96 1.35
CA ALA A 176 -8.79 14.92 1.85
C ALA A 176 -10.15 14.92 1.11
N THR A 177 -10.49 13.83 0.42
CA THR A 177 -11.79 13.64 -0.24
C THR A 177 -12.88 13.18 0.72
N MET A 178 -12.49 12.65 1.89
CA MET A 178 -13.39 12.34 3.00
C MET A 178 -13.16 13.27 4.19
N GLY A 179 -14.19 13.40 5.03
CA GLY A 179 -14.08 14.13 6.29
C GLY A 179 -13.13 13.43 7.28
N PRO A 180 -12.48 14.21 8.17
CA PRO A 180 -11.49 13.68 9.12
C PRO A 180 -12.07 12.63 10.07
N GLU A 181 -13.36 12.69 10.41
CA GLU A 181 -14.01 11.64 11.21
C GLU A 181 -14.13 10.31 10.46
N ARG A 182 -14.34 10.32 9.14
CA ARG A 182 -14.39 9.09 8.33
C ARG A 182 -13.01 8.46 8.20
N LEU A 183 -11.96 9.29 8.11
CA LEU A 183 -10.57 8.82 8.19
C LEU A 183 -10.32 8.16 9.56
N ALA A 184 -10.69 8.84 10.65
CA ALA A 184 -10.55 8.34 12.00
C ALA A 184 -11.33 7.04 12.24
N ALA A 185 -12.50 6.87 11.64
CA ALA A 185 -13.28 5.63 11.71
C ALA A 185 -12.56 4.40 11.10
N LYS A 186 -11.61 4.61 10.16
CA LYS A 186 -10.77 3.51 9.65
C LYS A 186 -9.96 2.87 10.79
N LEU A 187 -9.51 3.66 11.77
CA LEU A 187 -8.75 3.15 12.91
C LEU A 187 -9.56 2.11 13.71
N THR A 188 -10.84 2.37 13.95
CA THR A 188 -11.75 1.42 14.60
C THR A 188 -11.92 0.15 13.77
N ALA A 189 -11.97 0.26 12.44
CA ALA A 189 -12.05 -0.92 11.56
C ALA A 189 -10.78 -1.79 11.63
N TYR A 190 -9.60 -1.18 11.73
CA TYR A 190 -8.35 -1.93 11.94
C TYR A 190 -8.26 -2.56 13.33
N GLU A 191 -8.76 -1.91 14.37
CA GLU A 191 -8.85 -2.50 15.71
C GLU A 191 -9.76 -3.74 15.70
N ARG A 192 -10.90 -3.66 15.00
CA ARG A 192 -11.80 -4.79 14.79
C ARG A 192 -11.11 -5.93 14.03
N LEU A 193 -10.34 -5.61 12.98
CA LEU A 193 -9.52 -6.59 12.27
C LEU A 193 -8.49 -7.25 13.18
N HIS A 194 -7.79 -6.45 14.01
CA HIS A 194 -6.77 -6.95 14.94
C HIS A 194 -7.35 -7.96 15.95
N ARG A 195 -8.60 -7.78 16.37
CA ARG A 195 -9.29 -8.66 17.30
C ARG A 195 -10.18 -9.71 16.64
N TYR A 196 -10.27 -9.73 15.31
CA TYR A 196 -11.24 -10.55 14.61
C TYR A 196 -10.86 -12.04 14.73
N MET A 197 -11.77 -12.80 15.34
CA MET A 197 -11.69 -14.24 15.47
C MET A 197 -12.81 -14.87 14.63
N PRO A 198 -12.50 -15.66 13.59
CA PRO A 198 -13.51 -16.21 12.70
C PRO A 198 -14.32 -17.28 13.43
N THR A 199 -15.64 -17.10 13.47
CA THR A 199 -16.57 -18.11 13.98
C THR A 199 -16.77 -19.19 12.91
N ILE A 200 -16.27 -20.40 13.16
CA ILE A 200 -16.50 -21.54 12.26
C ILE A 200 -17.93 -22.06 12.50
N PRO A 201 -18.85 -21.99 11.52
CA PRO A 201 -20.20 -22.53 11.68
C PRO A 201 -20.14 -24.04 11.97
N GLY A 202 -20.86 -24.50 12.99
CA GLY A 202 -20.94 -25.92 13.37
C GLY A 202 -19.96 -26.39 14.45
N ARG A 203 -19.02 -25.55 14.90
CA ARG A 203 -18.14 -25.89 16.04
C ARG A 203 -18.92 -25.70 17.35
N ARG A 204 -19.29 -26.80 18.03
CA ARG A 204 -19.84 -26.77 19.41
C ARG A 204 -18.87 -26.05 20.35
N ARG A 205 -19.39 -25.46 21.43
CA ARG A 205 -18.64 -24.75 22.49
C ARG A 205 -17.26 -25.39 22.73
N PRO A 206 -16.19 -24.58 22.85
CA PRO A 206 -14.84 -25.11 23.07
C PRO A 206 -14.87 -26.06 24.26
N THR A 207 -14.55 -27.33 23.99
CA THR A 207 -14.37 -28.35 25.02
C THR A 207 -13.05 -28.05 25.73
N ILE A 208 -12.98 -28.31 27.03
CA ILE A 208 -11.76 -28.13 27.84
C ILE A 208 -10.60 -28.84 27.11
N GLY A 209 -9.57 -28.08 26.71
CA GLY A 209 -8.41 -28.58 25.97
C GLY A 209 -8.34 -28.22 24.48
N GLN A 210 -9.30 -27.50 23.89
CA GLN A 210 -9.11 -26.94 22.54
C GLN A 210 -8.21 -25.70 22.57
N GLU A 211 -7.27 -25.62 21.62
CA GLU A 211 -6.48 -24.40 21.38
C GLU A 211 -7.42 -23.19 21.19
N PRO A 212 -7.12 -22.05 21.83
CA PRO A 212 -7.91 -20.84 21.66
C PRO A 212 -7.97 -20.48 20.18
N ALA A 213 -9.15 -20.05 19.72
CA ALA A 213 -9.25 -19.52 18.37
C ALA A 213 -8.27 -18.33 18.26
N LEU A 214 -7.38 -18.37 17.26
CA LEU A 214 -6.44 -17.29 16.98
C LEU A 214 -7.10 -16.25 16.07
N GLU A 215 -6.66 -15.02 16.17
CA GLU A 215 -7.10 -13.93 15.30
C GLU A 215 -6.74 -14.25 13.84
N ASP A 216 -7.66 -14.00 12.89
CA ASP A 216 -7.52 -14.47 11.51
C ASP A 216 -6.23 -13.94 10.83
N TRP A 217 -5.85 -12.71 11.16
CA TRP A 217 -4.66 -12.07 10.61
C TRP A 217 -3.37 -12.84 10.92
N ARG A 218 -3.30 -13.59 12.03
CA ARG A 218 -2.11 -14.38 12.42
C ARG A 218 -1.82 -15.52 11.44
N ARG A 219 -2.81 -15.93 10.64
CA ARG A 219 -2.61 -16.90 9.56
C ARG A 219 -1.82 -16.31 8.39
N ARG A 220 -1.86 -14.98 8.22
CA ARG A 220 -1.24 -14.25 7.10
C ARG A 220 0.04 -13.54 7.53
N TYR A 221 0.12 -13.09 8.77
CA TYR A 221 1.21 -12.25 9.26
C TYR A 221 1.74 -12.75 10.59
N THR A 222 3.07 -12.83 10.70
CA THR A 222 3.77 -13.16 11.95
C THR A 222 3.56 -12.07 13.02
N LEU A 223 3.49 -10.81 12.58
CA LEU A 223 3.16 -9.64 13.40
C LEU A 223 2.12 -8.81 12.64
N PHE A 224 1.20 -8.18 13.37
CA PHE A 224 0.21 -7.33 12.74
C PHE A 224 0.91 -6.18 11.99
N PRO A 225 0.57 -5.92 10.71
CA PRO A 225 1.18 -4.84 9.97
C PRO A 225 0.98 -3.48 10.64
N ARG A 226 2.01 -2.63 10.61
CA ARG A 226 1.94 -1.24 11.07
C ARG A 226 0.84 -0.50 10.30
N LEU A 227 0.23 0.51 10.88
CA LEU A 227 -0.77 1.34 10.21
C LEU A 227 -0.19 2.73 9.90
N LEU A 228 -0.03 3.03 8.63
CA LEU A 228 0.55 4.27 8.12
C LEU A 228 -0.51 5.09 7.39
N PHE A 229 -0.85 6.25 7.91
CA PHE A 229 -1.70 7.24 7.26
C PHE A 229 -0.85 8.27 6.52
N VAL A 230 -0.99 8.34 5.20
CA VAL A 230 -0.30 9.30 4.36
C VAL A 230 -1.28 10.37 3.91
N LEU A 231 -1.07 11.61 4.34
CA LEU A 231 -2.04 12.70 4.20
C LEU A 231 -1.65 13.61 3.01
N ASP A 232 -2.58 13.82 2.08
CA ASP A 232 -2.40 14.61 0.86
C ASP A 232 -3.67 15.42 0.51
N GLY A 233 -3.57 16.32 -0.46
CA GLY A 233 -4.72 17.05 -1.00
C GLY A 233 -5.25 18.15 -0.07
N THR A 234 -4.50 18.51 0.97
CA THR A 234 -4.86 19.57 1.91
C THR A 234 -3.64 20.36 2.38
N GLY A 235 -3.84 21.59 2.83
CA GLY A 235 -2.77 22.42 3.39
C GLY A 235 -2.40 22.02 4.82
N PRO A 236 -1.39 22.68 5.43
CA PRO A 236 -0.90 22.34 6.78
C PRO A 236 -2.00 22.27 7.84
N ALA A 237 -2.95 23.21 7.85
CA ALA A 237 -4.08 23.19 8.79
C ALA A 237 -4.97 21.96 8.62
N GLY A 238 -5.20 21.52 7.38
CA GLY A 238 -6.01 20.34 7.09
C GLY A 238 -5.31 19.03 7.44
N VAL A 239 -3.97 18.98 7.38
CA VAL A 239 -3.16 17.89 7.91
C VAL A 239 -3.31 17.82 9.44
N GLU A 240 -3.14 18.94 10.14
CA GLU A 240 -3.27 18.98 11.61
C GLU A 240 -4.67 18.56 12.07
N THR A 241 -5.71 18.95 11.33
CA THR A 241 -7.10 18.55 11.62
C THR A 241 -7.27 17.04 11.54
N ARG A 242 -6.67 16.39 10.54
CA ARG A 242 -6.73 14.93 10.34
C ARG A 242 -5.96 14.18 11.41
N ILE A 243 -4.78 14.67 11.77
CA ILE A 243 -3.97 14.11 12.86
C ILE A 243 -4.71 14.25 14.20
N THR A 244 -5.35 15.39 14.44
CA THR A 244 -6.19 15.61 15.64
C THR A 244 -7.36 14.63 15.68
N ALA A 245 -8.02 14.36 14.55
CA ALA A 245 -9.10 13.37 14.48
C ALA A 245 -8.60 11.93 14.70
N LEU A 246 -7.45 11.56 14.14
CA LEU A 246 -6.80 10.27 14.40
C LEU A 246 -6.44 10.13 15.88
N HIS A 247 -5.92 11.20 16.50
CA HIS A 247 -5.59 11.23 17.92
C HIS A 247 -6.83 11.09 18.82
N ALA A 248 -7.91 11.81 18.51
CA ALA A 248 -9.17 11.68 19.22
C ALA A 248 -9.75 10.26 19.11
N ALA A 249 -9.65 9.61 17.95
CA ALA A 249 -10.04 8.21 17.79
C ALA A 249 -9.12 7.25 18.54
N ALA A 250 -7.81 7.49 18.53
CA ALA A 250 -6.84 6.73 19.30
C ALA A 250 -7.16 6.78 20.81
N GLY A 251 -7.53 7.95 21.34
CA GLY A 251 -7.98 8.10 22.74
C GLY A 251 -9.20 7.24 23.08
N LYS A 252 -10.16 7.07 22.16
CA LYS A 252 -11.31 6.17 22.34
C LYS A 252 -10.92 4.69 22.35
N LEU A 253 -9.81 4.35 21.69
CA LEU A 253 -9.24 3.00 21.66
C LEU A 253 -8.24 2.76 22.78
N ALA A 254 -7.93 3.72 23.65
CA ALA A 254 -6.97 3.54 24.75
C ALA A 254 -7.28 2.35 25.68
N PRO A 255 -8.55 1.97 25.96
CA PRO A 255 -8.84 0.74 26.70
C PRO A 255 -8.45 -0.55 25.96
N SER A 256 -8.23 -0.47 24.65
CA SER A 256 -7.75 -1.57 23.84
C SER A 256 -6.22 -1.67 23.88
N ARG A 257 -5.68 -2.90 23.88
CA ARG A 257 -4.23 -3.13 23.69
C ARG A 257 -3.75 -2.82 22.27
N PHE A 258 -4.66 -2.51 21.33
CA PHE A 258 -4.33 -2.32 19.92
C PHE A 258 -3.25 -1.26 19.71
N LEU A 259 -3.35 -0.11 20.39
CA LEU A 259 -2.34 0.96 20.29
C LEU A 259 -1.04 0.67 21.05
N ASN A 260 -0.97 -0.41 21.83
CA ASN A 260 0.27 -0.89 22.46
C ASN A 260 0.92 -2.01 21.63
N ASP A 261 0.14 -2.69 20.79
CA ASP A 261 0.59 -3.80 19.96
C ASP A 261 0.92 -3.35 18.51
N VAL A 262 0.25 -2.30 18.01
CA VAL A 262 0.33 -1.85 16.61
C VAL A 262 0.76 -0.37 16.51
N PRO A 263 1.90 -0.09 15.82
CA PRO A 263 2.26 1.28 15.47
C PRO A 263 1.22 1.90 14.55
N VAL A 264 0.63 3.02 14.98
CA VAL A 264 -0.29 3.82 14.18
C VAL A 264 0.31 5.20 13.99
N LEU A 265 0.69 5.52 12.75
CA LEU A 265 1.48 6.69 12.42
C LEU A 265 0.82 7.49 11.30
N ALA A 266 0.96 8.81 11.33
CA ALA A 266 0.50 9.70 10.27
C ALA A 266 1.61 10.65 9.81
N ALA A 267 1.70 10.90 8.50
CA ALA A 267 2.64 11.87 7.93
C ALA A 267 2.07 12.51 6.65
N PRO A 268 2.40 13.78 6.34
CA PRO A 268 2.08 14.39 5.06
C PRO A 268 2.86 13.74 3.92
N LEU A 269 2.23 13.51 2.76
CA LEU A 269 2.92 13.01 1.57
C LEU A 269 4.06 13.96 1.14
N ALA A 270 3.86 15.26 1.29
CA ALA A 270 4.89 16.26 0.97
C ALA A 270 6.19 16.05 1.77
N ASP A 271 6.08 15.60 3.03
CA ASP A 271 7.24 15.33 3.88
C ASP A 271 7.91 14.01 3.48
N LEU A 272 7.13 12.99 3.10
CA LEU A 272 7.67 11.74 2.54
C LEU A 272 8.49 12.01 1.28
N LEU A 273 7.98 12.85 0.38
CA LEU A 273 8.67 13.18 -0.87
C LEU A 273 9.92 14.04 -0.66
N ARG A 274 9.91 14.91 0.35
CA ARG A 274 11.04 15.82 0.63
C ARG A 274 12.15 15.16 1.45
N HIS A 275 11.78 14.35 2.45
CA HIS A 275 12.70 13.83 3.45
C HIS A 275 12.91 12.32 3.38
N GLY A 276 12.06 11.61 2.63
CA GLY A 276 12.00 10.15 2.58
C GLY A 276 11.19 9.57 3.76
N PRO A 277 10.49 8.44 3.57
CA PRO A 277 9.69 7.82 4.62
C PRO A 277 10.51 7.39 5.83
N SER A 278 11.78 7.01 5.71
CA SER A 278 12.61 6.65 6.87
C SER A 278 13.10 7.84 7.71
N ALA A 279 12.74 9.08 7.36
CA ALA A 279 13.01 10.25 8.19
C ALA A 279 12.07 10.29 9.42
N PRO A 280 12.44 11.00 10.51
CA PRO A 280 11.56 11.20 11.66
C PRO A 280 10.47 12.24 11.34
N ILE A 281 9.56 11.88 10.44
CA ILE A 281 8.44 12.72 9.98
C ILE A 281 7.08 12.19 10.43
N TRP A 282 7.05 10.94 10.92
CA TRP A 282 5.82 10.28 11.32
C TRP A 282 5.38 10.71 12.70
N ARG A 283 4.08 10.92 12.85
CA ARG A 283 3.43 11.34 14.09
C ARG A 283 2.58 10.20 14.61
N PRO A 284 2.91 9.62 15.77
CA PRO A 284 2.08 8.61 16.41
C PRO A 284 0.67 9.13 16.66
N ALA A 285 -0.35 8.32 16.39
CA ALA A 285 -1.74 8.71 16.64
C ALA A 285 -2.01 8.92 18.14
N HIS A 286 -1.35 8.19 19.03
CA HIS A 286 -1.50 8.36 20.48
C HIS A 286 -0.72 9.55 21.05
N ASP A 287 0.35 9.99 20.39
CA ASP A 287 1.14 11.17 20.75
C ASP A 287 1.58 11.94 19.48
N PRO A 288 0.72 12.83 18.96
CA PRO A 288 1.02 13.58 17.75
C PRO A 288 2.09 14.67 17.96
N GLY A 289 2.55 14.91 19.19
CA GLY A 289 3.66 15.82 19.48
C GLY A 289 5.00 15.21 19.05
N GLN A 290 5.14 13.89 19.15
CA GLN A 290 6.35 13.17 18.79
C GLN A 290 6.59 13.14 17.26
N ARG A 291 7.86 12.91 16.89
CA ARG A 291 8.30 12.59 15.53
C ARG A 291 9.17 11.33 15.56
N VAL A 292 8.84 10.35 14.74
CA VAL A 292 9.50 9.03 14.76
C VAL A 292 9.78 8.51 13.34
N ASP A 293 10.74 7.59 13.23
CA ASP A 293 10.90 6.74 12.04
C ASP A 293 9.84 5.63 12.10
N TRP A 294 9.13 5.40 10.98
CA TRP A 294 8.13 4.34 10.90
C TRP A 294 8.70 2.93 11.12
N LYS A 295 10.01 2.73 10.94
CA LYS A 295 10.72 1.47 11.17
C LYS A 295 11.15 1.26 12.63
N GLY A 296 10.98 2.27 13.48
CA GLY A 296 11.39 2.22 14.88
C GLY A 296 10.76 1.03 15.63
N PRO A 297 11.45 0.47 16.64
CA PRO A 297 10.84 -0.52 17.52
C PRO A 297 9.58 0.06 18.18
N PHE A 298 8.63 -0.81 18.49
CA PHE A 298 7.39 -0.43 19.17
C PHE A 298 7.38 -1.02 20.58
N GLY A 299 7.17 -0.15 21.57
CA GLY A 299 7.18 -0.46 23.00
C GLY A 299 7.57 0.80 23.79
N PRO A 300 7.09 0.96 25.04
CA PRO A 300 7.27 2.18 25.84
C PRO A 300 8.73 2.59 26.04
#